data_AF-A0A246QCP7-F1
#
_entry.id   AF-A0A246QCP7-F1
#
_cell.length_a   1.000
_cell.length_b   1.000
_cell.length_c   1.000
_cell.angle_alpha   90.00
_cell.angle_beta   90.00
_cell.angle_gamma   90.00
#
_symmetry.space_group_name_H-M   'P 1'
#
loop_
_entity.id
_entity.type
_entity.pdbx_description
1 polymer ?
#
loop_
_entity_poly.entity_id
_entity_poly.type
_entity_poly.pdbx_seq_one_letter_code
_entity_poly.pdbx_strand_id
1 'polypeptide(L)'
;MPTPTLWLIVVLVICLLMTGVTFSLYRTGIAGVRMFAWAAAVSSAGVAFNTAIPLSPGLPLGLAGSTLFGVGMPLSFVALRQFFGLSVPWRPLIALTVVFVAALVLYYYVWPDWATRTATVSALRGLMSLLIAVLVLRRRPRHRPAFPYLFTVVMAAGLGLMHTWRASVYFLRLDAINALSQGSTVQNIYFIVGLVTLPGVLLGIVMMVHDRMLDQRANKAATGSTAGGTGAAARR
;
A
#
# COMPACT_ATOMS: atom_id res chain seq x y z
N MET A 1 -5.07 28.83 0.30
CA MET A 1 -4.70 27.44 -0.03
C MET A 1 -5.00 26.56 1.18
N PRO A 2 -5.49 25.31 1.03
CA PRO A 2 -5.72 24.43 2.17
C PRO A 2 -4.45 24.27 3.00
N THR A 3 -4.59 24.33 4.34
CA THR A 3 -3.46 24.17 5.25
C THR A 3 -2.93 22.73 5.17
N PRO A 4 -1.61 22.49 5.28
CA PRO A 4 -1.03 21.14 5.23
C PRO A 4 -1.64 20.16 6.25
N THR A 5 -2.10 20.67 7.38
CA THR A 5 -2.85 19.92 8.39
C THR A 5 -4.17 19.35 7.83
N LEU A 6 -4.90 20.11 7.01
CA LEU A 6 -6.12 19.63 6.37
C LEU A 6 -5.83 18.46 5.44
N TRP A 7 -4.75 18.52 4.66
CA TRP A 7 -4.34 17.41 3.80
C TRP A 7 -4.04 16.14 4.60
N LEU A 8 -3.34 16.26 5.74
CA LEU A 8 -3.06 15.13 6.62
C LEU A 8 -4.33 14.49 7.18
N ILE A 9 -5.31 15.30 7.58
CA ILE A 9 -6.61 14.81 8.06
C ILE A 9 -7.36 14.08 6.94
N VAL A 10 -7.42 14.67 5.74
CA VAL A 10 -8.07 14.05 4.58
C VAL A 10 -7.42 12.71 4.23
N VAL A 11 -6.09 12.65 4.19
CA VAL A 11 -5.36 11.41 3.94
C VAL A 11 -5.62 10.38 5.03
N LEU A 12 -5.66 10.79 6.30
CA LEU A 12 -5.98 9.89 7.42
C LEU A 12 -7.37 9.28 7.25
N VAL A 13 -8.39 10.10 6.97
CA VAL A 13 -9.76 9.62 6.75
C VAL A 13 -9.80 8.63 5.59
N ILE A 14 -9.14 8.93 4.47
CA ILE A 14 -9.05 8.02 3.32
C ILE A 14 -8.37 6.72 3.72
N CYS A 15 -7.22 6.77 4.39
CA CYS A 15 -6.52 5.57 4.86
C CYS A 15 -7.40 4.69 5.76
N LEU A 16 -8.18 5.28 6.67
CA LEU A 16 -9.13 4.57 7.52
C LEU A 16 -10.27 3.93 6.71
N LEU A 17 -10.86 4.67 5.78
CA LEU A 17 -11.89 4.13 4.87
C LEU A 17 -11.35 2.97 4.05
N MET A 18 -10.16 3.12 3.46
CA MET A 18 -9.50 2.07 2.68
C MET A 18 -9.22 0.84 3.55
N THR A 19 -8.77 1.04 4.78
CA THR A 19 -8.56 -0.03 5.76
C THR A 19 -9.87 -0.76 6.03
N GLY A 20 -10.96 -0.05 6.31
CA GLY A 20 -12.29 -0.64 6.51
C GLY A 20 -12.75 -1.49 5.32
N VAL A 21 -12.56 -1.02 4.10
CA VAL A 21 -12.86 -1.78 2.88
C VAL A 21 -11.98 -3.03 2.75
N THR A 22 -10.69 -2.96 3.04
CA THR A 22 -9.84 -4.17 3.03
C THR A 22 -10.24 -5.19 4.08
N PHE A 23 -10.68 -4.73 5.26
CA PHE A 23 -11.21 -5.60 6.30
C PHE A 23 -12.57 -6.21 5.94
N SER A 24 -13.41 -5.54 5.17
CA SER A 24 -14.66 -6.15 4.69
C SER A 24 -14.38 -7.37 3.78
N LEU A 25 -13.28 -7.32 3.02
CA LEU A 25 -12.80 -8.43 2.20
C LEU A 25 -12.09 -9.54 2.99
N TYR A 26 -11.81 -9.34 4.28
CA TYR A 26 -11.09 -10.30 5.13
C TYR A 26 -11.75 -11.70 5.13
N ARG A 27 -13.09 -11.75 5.02
CA ARG A 27 -13.87 -13.01 5.06
C ARG A 27 -13.88 -13.78 3.74
N THR A 28 -13.27 -13.26 2.67
CA THR A 28 -13.31 -13.89 1.33
C THR A 28 -12.48 -15.16 1.22
N GLY A 29 -11.58 -15.45 2.17
CA GLY A 29 -10.74 -16.66 2.18
C GLY A 29 -9.65 -16.69 1.11
N ILE A 30 -9.46 -15.58 0.36
CA ILE A 30 -8.43 -15.47 -0.65
C ILE A 30 -7.07 -15.18 0.01
N ALA A 31 -6.05 -15.95 -0.36
CA ALA A 31 -4.69 -15.76 0.12
C ALA A 31 -4.19 -14.33 -0.13
N GLY A 32 -3.47 -13.76 0.83
CA GLY A 32 -2.95 -12.39 0.75
C GLY A 32 -3.91 -11.27 1.18
N VAL A 33 -5.25 -11.44 1.08
CA VAL A 33 -6.21 -10.38 1.43
C VAL A 33 -6.10 -9.99 2.91
N ARG A 34 -5.99 -10.97 3.81
CA ARG A 34 -5.76 -10.72 5.24
C ARG A 34 -4.48 -9.92 5.49
N MET A 35 -3.40 -10.29 4.83
CA MET A 35 -2.11 -9.61 4.97
C MET A 35 -2.20 -8.17 4.44
N PHE A 36 -2.96 -7.96 3.35
CA PHE A 36 -3.19 -6.64 2.79
C PHE A 36 -3.99 -5.74 3.75
N ALA A 37 -5.02 -6.28 4.41
CA ALA A 37 -5.80 -5.54 5.41
C ALA A 37 -4.92 -5.09 6.60
N TRP A 38 -4.04 -5.97 7.09
CA TRP A 38 -3.07 -5.61 8.12
C TRP A 38 -2.05 -4.57 7.62
N ALA A 39 -1.57 -4.69 6.39
CA ALA A 39 -0.67 -3.71 5.79
C ALA A 39 -1.32 -2.31 5.67
N ALA A 40 -2.61 -2.27 5.31
CA ALA A 40 -3.41 -1.05 5.30
C ALA A 40 -3.58 -0.48 6.71
N ALA A 41 -3.91 -1.32 7.71
CA ALA A 41 -4.03 -0.90 9.09
C ALA A 41 -2.73 -0.29 9.65
N VAL A 42 -1.59 -0.95 9.41
CA VAL A 42 -0.26 -0.46 9.82
C VAL A 42 0.07 0.87 9.14
N SER A 43 -0.24 1.01 7.84
CA SER A 43 -0.05 2.27 7.12
C SER A 43 -0.92 3.39 7.71
N SER A 44 -2.19 3.09 8.01
CA SER A 44 -3.14 4.04 8.62
C SER A 44 -2.72 4.48 10.01
N ALA A 45 -2.23 3.56 10.85
CA ALA A 45 -1.65 3.89 12.14
C ALA A 45 -0.43 4.79 12.00
N GLY A 46 0.42 4.53 10.99
CA GLY A 46 1.54 5.40 10.65
C GLY A 46 1.12 6.83 10.29
N VAL A 47 0.08 6.98 9.46
CA VAL A 47 -0.49 8.30 9.13
C VAL A 47 -1.07 8.97 10.39
N ALA A 48 -1.84 8.23 11.21
CA ALA A 48 -2.45 8.76 12.43
C ALA A 48 -1.39 9.32 13.39
N PHE A 49 -0.29 8.59 13.60
CA PHE A 49 0.81 9.03 14.45
C PHE A 49 1.50 10.29 13.91
N ASN A 50 1.67 10.38 12.58
CA ASN A 50 2.23 11.59 11.95
C ASN A 50 1.30 12.79 12.09
N THR A 51 -0.02 12.59 11.99
CA THR A 51 -1.01 13.66 12.18
C THR A 51 -1.09 14.11 13.65
N ALA A 52 -0.83 13.20 14.60
CA ALA A 52 -0.88 13.47 16.04
C ALA A 52 0.38 14.13 16.62
N ILE A 53 1.43 14.36 15.83
CA ILE A 53 2.69 14.98 16.29
C ILE A 53 2.45 16.30 17.06
N PRO A 54 1.58 17.24 16.62
CA PRO A 54 1.34 18.48 17.34
C PRO A 54 0.69 18.30 18.72
N LEU A 55 0.05 17.15 18.97
CA LEU A 55 -0.72 16.88 20.18
C LEU A 55 0.11 16.31 21.33
N SER A 56 1.32 15.79 21.05
CA SER A 56 2.20 15.20 22.07
C SER A 56 3.67 15.59 21.82
N PRO A 57 4.05 16.84 22.18
CA PRO A 57 5.43 17.28 22.10
C PRO A 57 6.26 16.55 23.18
N GLY A 58 6.91 15.46 22.81
CA GLY A 58 7.79 14.69 23.71
C GLY A 58 7.84 13.19 23.41
N LEU A 59 6.79 12.64 22.79
CA LEU A 59 6.81 11.27 22.30
C LEU A 59 7.44 11.21 20.89
N PRO A 60 8.20 10.15 20.55
CA PRO A 60 8.79 9.98 19.22
C PRO A 60 7.74 9.54 18.16
N LEU A 61 6.55 10.16 18.18
CA LEU A 61 5.44 9.87 17.27
C LEU A 61 5.84 10.04 15.80
N GLY A 62 6.72 11.00 15.50
CA GLY A 62 7.24 11.20 14.14
C GLY A 62 8.09 10.03 13.65
N LEU A 63 8.91 9.42 14.52
CA LEU A 63 9.71 8.24 14.18
C LEU A 63 8.82 7.00 14.05
N ALA A 64 7.95 6.76 15.03
CA ALA A 64 7.02 5.65 15.01
C ALA A 64 6.08 5.71 13.79
N GLY A 65 5.50 6.89 13.53
CA GLY A 65 4.62 7.12 12.40
C GLY A 65 5.33 6.91 11.05
N SER A 66 6.53 7.47 10.88
CA SER A 66 7.34 7.28 9.67
C SER A 66 7.70 5.82 9.43
N THR A 67 8.03 5.10 10.51
CA THR A 67 8.38 3.69 10.47
C THR A 67 7.19 2.84 10.05
N LEU A 68 6.06 2.96 10.74
CA LEU A 68 4.83 2.22 10.42
C LEU A 68 4.36 2.52 8.99
N PHE A 69 4.39 3.77 8.58
CA PHE A 69 3.99 4.17 7.22
C PHE A 69 4.92 3.59 6.15
N GLY A 70 6.22 3.47 6.42
CA GLY A 70 7.18 2.81 5.52
C GLY A 70 6.97 1.30 5.46
N VAL A 71 6.87 0.64 6.61
CA VAL A 71 6.75 -0.82 6.77
C VAL A 71 5.46 -1.37 6.16
N GLY A 72 4.38 -0.60 6.13
CA GLY A 72 3.13 -0.99 5.49
C GLY A 72 3.30 -1.36 4.00
N MET A 73 4.28 -0.78 3.30
CA MET A 73 4.45 -1.01 1.87
C MET A 73 5.13 -2.37 1.55
N PRO A 74 6.22 -2.79 2.21
CA PRO A 74 6.71 -4.17 2.16
C PRO A 74 5.64 -5.22 2.51
N LEU A 75 4.80 -4.96 3.53
CA LEU A 75 3.70 -5.86 3.89
C LEU A 75 2.65 -5.96 2.76
N SER A 76 2.36 -4.86 2.09
CA SER A 76 1.47 -4.83 0.92
C SER A 76 2.03 -5.63 -0.25
N PHE A 77 3.35 -5.55 -0.48
CA PHE A 77 4.04 -6.38 -1.47
C PHE A 77 3.96 -7.88 -1.12
N VAL A 78 4.19 -8.23 0.14
CA VAL A 78 4.03 -9.61 0.65
C VAL A 78 2.60 -10.11 0.41
N ALA A 79 1.60 -9.28 0.71
CA ALA A 79 0.20 -9.60 0.50
C ALA A 79 -0.11 -9.89 -0.97
N LEU A 80 0.38 -9.08 -1.90
CA LEU A 80 0.18 -9.34 -3.33
C LEU A 80 0.93 -10.57 -3.83
N ARG A 81 2.12 -10.86 -3.31
CA ARG A 81 2.80 -12.13 -3.63
C ARG A 81 1.98 -13.34 -3.19
N GLN A 82 1.43 -13.29 -1.97
CA GLN A 82 0.51 -14.33 -1.48
C GLN A 82 -0.76 -14.41 -2.34
N PHE A 83 -1.32 -13.27 -2.78
CA PHE A 83 -2.44 -13.25 -3.71
C PHE A 83 -2.11 -14.00 -5.00
N PHE A 84 -0.94 -13.78 -5.60
CA PHE A 84 -0.51 -14.54 -6.79
C PHE A 84 -0.02 -15.97 -6.48
N GLY A 85 -0.07 -16.45 -5.24
CA GLY A 85 0.39 -17.79 -4.86
C GLY A 85 1.91 -17.97 -4.93
N LEU A 86 2.68 -16.88 -4.83
CA LEU A 86 4.13 -16.89 -4.93
C LEU A 86 4.78 -16.99 -3.55
N SER A 87 5.98 -17.60 -3.51
CA SER A 87 6.83 -17.59 -2.31
C SER A 87 7.24 -16.16 -1.95
N VAL A 88 7.32 -15.86 -0.66
CA VAL A 88 7.69 -14.54 -0.14
C VAL A 88 9.19 -14.51 0.15
N PRO A 89 9.96 -13.59 -0.44
CA PRO A 89 11.39 -13.47 -0.18
C PRO A 89 11.62 -12.74 1.15
N TRP A 90 11.42 -13.45 2.28
CA TRP A 90 11.49 -12.86 3.61
C TRP A 90 12.85 -12.24 3.94
N ARG A 91 13.95 -12.92 3.62
CA ARG A 91 15.32 -12.45 3.91
C ARG A 91 15.61 -11.05 3.36
N PRO A 92 15.50 -10.78 2.04
CA PRO A 92 15.78 -9.44 1.52
C PRO A 92 14.76 -8.40 1.98
N LEU A 93 13.49 -8.79 2.22
CA LEU A 93 12.50 -7.85 2.75
C LEU A 93 12.80 -7.43 4.19
N ILE A 94 13.17 -8.38 5.06
CA ILE A 94 13.58 -8.10 6.43
C ILE A 94 14.85 -7.25 6.42
N ALA A 95 15.86 -7.61 5.62
CA ALA A 95 17.08 -6.82 5.51
C ALA A 95 16.80 -5.38 5.06
N LEU A 96 15.97 -5.20 4.02
CA LEU A 96 15.57 -3.87 3.55
C LEU A 96 14.80 -3.09 4.62
N THR A 97 13.87 -3.73 5.33
CA THR A 97 13.13 -3.09 6.42
C THR A 97 14.03 -2.71 7.59
N VAL A 98 14.99 -3.55 7.97
CA VAL A 98 15.96 -3.25 9.04
C VAL A 98 16.85 -2.08 8.65
N VAL A 99 17.40 -2.08 7.42
CA VAL A 99 18.21 -0.96 6.90
C VAL A 99 17.40 0.33 6.88
N PHE A 100 16.15 0.27 6.44
CA PHE A 100 15.24 1.40 6.43
C PHE A 100 15.00 1.96 7.85
N VAL A 101 14.66 1.10 8.82
CA VAL A 101 14.42 1.51 10.21
C VAL A 101 15.69 2.10 10.82
N ALA A 102 16.84 1.45 10.61
CA ALA A 102 18.13 1.95 11.09
C ALA A 102 18.44 3.36 10.54
N ALA A 103 18.18 3.60 9.24
CA ALA A 103 18.34 4.91 8.63
C ALA A 103 17.40 5.95 9.29
N LEU A 104 16.13 5.60 9.55
CA LEU A 104 15.22 6.52 10.23
C LEU A 104 15.66 6.86 11.65
N VAL A 105 16.15 5.87 12.41
CA VAL A 105 16.68 6.05 13.77
C VAL A 105 17.91 6.97 13.73
N LEU A 106 18.81 6.76 12.76
CA LEU A 106 20.00 7.58 12.56
C LEU A 106 19.63 9.05 12.26
N TYR A 107 18.70 9.28 11.34
CA TYR A 107 18.20 10.63 11.02
C TYR A 107 17.29 11.23 12.10
N TYR A 108 16.91 10.46 13.12
CA TYR A 108 16.14 10.98 14.24
C TYR A 108 17.04 11.40 15.40
N TYR A 109 18.03 10.56 15.76
CA TYR A 109 18.87 10.79 16.94
C TYR A 109 20.22 11.44 16.63
N VAL A 110 20.84 11.15 15.48
CA VAL A 110 22.22 11.59 15.18
C VAL A 110 22.23 12.83 14.28
N TRP A 111 21.44 12.81 13.20
CA TRP A 111 21.31 13.94 12.28
C TRP A 111 19.84 14.31 12.09
N PRO A 112 19.25 15.13 12.97
CA PRO A 112 17.84 15.49 12.95
C PRO A 112 17.46 16.30 11.70
N ASP A 113 17.24 15.60 10.57
CA ASP A 113 16.80 16.20 9.32
C ASP A 113 15.47 15.58 8.85
N TRP A 114 14.45 16.42 8.84
CA TRP A 114 13.10 16.07 8.43
C TRP A 114 12.99 15.78 6.93
N ALA A 115 13.72 16.50 6.10
CA ALA A 115 13.68 16.32 4.65
C ALA A 115 14.27 14.94 4.30
N THR A 116 15.45 14.61 4.82
CA THR A 116 16.10 13.31 4.60
C THR A 116 15.29 12.14 5.16
N ARG A 117 14.66 12.29 6.33
CA ARG A 117 13.76 11.25 6.87
C ARG A 117 12.56 11.02 5.94
N THR A 118 11.93 12.10 5.48
CA THR A 118 10.81 12.04 4.54
C THR A 118 11.23 11.44 3.20
N ALA A 119 12.41 11.79 2.71
CA ALA A 119 13.01 11.24 1.50
C ALA A 119 13.21 9.73 1.62
N THR A 120 13.71 9.26 2.76
CA THR A 120 13.95 7.84 3.05
C THR A 120 12.66 7.02 3.06
N VAL A 121 11.61 7.52 3.74
CA VAL A 121 10.27 6.90 3.71
C VAL A 121 9.71 6.86 2.29
N SER A 122 9.91 7.94 1.54
CA SER A 122 9.44 8.05 0.16
C SER A 122 10.17 7.07 -0.76
N ALA A 123 11.48 6.93 -0.63
CA ALA A 123 12.28 6.02 -1.44
C ALA A 123 11.84 4.56 -1.25
N LEU A 124 11.65 4.13 0.00
CA LEU A 124 11.17 2.78 0.28
C LEU A 124 9.78 2.55 -0.34
N ARG A 125 8.85 3.49 -0.14
CA ARG A 125 7.49 3.36 -0.70
C ARG A 125 7.49 3.40 -2.22
N GLY A 126 8.30 4.26 -2.82
CA GLY A 126 8.49 4.36 -4.26
C GLY A 126 8.97 3.05 -4.85
N LEU A 127 10.09 2.53 -4.33
CA LEU A 127 10.66 1.25 -4.74
C LEU A 127 9.64 0.11 -4.61
N MET A 128 9.00 -0.04 -3.45
CA MET A 128 8.03 -1.10 -3.23
C MET A 128 6.80 -0.97 -4.13
N SER A 129 6.30 0.24 -4.39
CA SER A 129 5.18 0.47 -5.30
C SER A 129 5.51 0.07 -6.74
N LEU A 130 6.72 0.41 -7.21
CA LEU A 130 7.20 0.00 -8.52
C LEU A 130 7.36 -1.52 -8.61
N LEU A 131 7.90 -2.16 -7.56
CA LEU A 131 7.96 -3.62 -7.49
C LEU A 131 6.57 -4.27 -7.51
N ILE A 132 5.58 -3.67 -6.86
CA ILE A 132 4.18 -4.10 -6.94
C ILE A 132 3.66 -3.97 -8.38
N ALA A 133 3.88 -2.84 -9.04
CA ALA A 133 3.46 -2.63 -10.42
C ALA A 133 4.09 -3.69 -11.35
N VAL A 134 5.39 -3.92 -11.24
CA VAL A 134 6.11 -4.96 -12.00
C VAL A 134 5.58 -6.36 -11.67
N LEU A 135 5.30 -6.65 -10.40
CA LEU A 135 4.75 -7.93 -9.96
C LEU A 135 3.40 -8.21 -10.62
N VAL A 136 2.47 -7.26 -10.52
CA VAL A 136 1.12 -7.38 -11.09
C VAL A 136 1.19 -7.51 -12.61
N LEU A 137 2.02 -6.70 -13.27
CA LEU A 137 2.18 -6.74 -14.72
C LEU A 137 2.70 -8.12 -15.20
N ARG A 138 3.71 -8.67 -14.53
CA ARG A 138 4.33 -9.95 -14.90
C ARG A 138 3.49 -11.17 -14.54
N ARG A 139 2.66 -11.06 -13.50
CA ARG A 139 1.91 -12.20 -12.93
C ARG A 139 0.42 -12.14 -13.20
N ARG A 140 -0.03 -11.18 -13.99
CA ARG A 140 -1.38 -11.12 -14.54
C ARG A 140 -1.74 -12.46 -15.21
N PRO A 141 -2.86 -13.10 -14.82
CA PRO A 141 -3.38 -14.26 -15.53
C PRO A 141 -3.86 -13.87 -16.94
N ARG A 142 -3.38 -14.56 -17.98
CA ARG A 142 -3.75 -14.27 -19.38
C ARG A 142 -5.20 -14.63 -19.71
N HIS A 143 -5.78 -15.60 -19.01
CA HIS A 143 -7.16 -16.08 -19.19
C HIS A 143 -8.22 -15.19 -18.50
N ARG A 144 -7.81 -14.08 -17.88
CA ARG A 144 -8.70 -13.19 -17.11
C ARG A 144 -8.77 -11.79 -17.70
N PRO A 145 -9.86 -11.04 -17.45
CA PRO A 145 -10.00 -9.66 -17.89
C PRO A 145 -8.76 -8.84 -17.50
N ALA A 146 -8.21 -8.12 -18.47
CA ALA A 146 -6.96 -7.37 -18.27
C ALA A 146 -7.12 -6.16 -17.35
N PHE A 147 -8.31 -5.57 -17.37
CA PHE A 147 -8.57 -4.25 -16.82
C PHE A 147 -8.23 -4.12 -15.32
N PRO A 148 -8.69 -5.00 -14.40
CA PRO A 148 -8.36 -4.89 -12.97
C PRO A 148 -6.85 -4.88 -12.70
N TYR A 149 -6.10 -5.71 -13.43
CA TYR A 149 -4.66 -5.85 -13.26
C TYR A 149 -3.91 -4.64 -13.84
N LEU A 150 -4.25 -4.22 -15.06
CA LEU A 150 -3.61 -3.05 -15.70
C LEU A 150 -3.92 -1.75 -14.95
N PHE A 151 -5.16 -1.58 -14.48
CA PHE A 151 -5.53 -0.44 -13.64
C PHE A 151 -4.68 -0.42 -12.36
N THR A 152 -4.52 -1.56 -11.69
CA THR A 152 -3.64 -1.67 -10.52
C THR A 152 -2.18 -1.33 -10.86
N VAL A 153 -1.67 -1.79 -12.01
CA VAL A 153 -0.31 -1.46 -12.47
C VAL A 153 -0.14 0.04 -12.65
N VAL A 154 -1.07 0.71 -13.34
CA VAL A 154 -1.01 2.16 -13.57
C VAL A 154 -1.04 2.93 -12.24
N MET A 155 -1.94 2.57 -11.34
CA MET A 155 -2.06 3.23 -10.04
C MET A 155 -0.84 2.99 -9.15
N ALA A 156 -0.32 1.76 -9.10
CA ALA A 156 0.89 1.42 -8.35
C ALA A 156 2.14 2.09 -8.94
N ALA A 157 2.26 2.14 -10.27
CA ALA A 157 3.34 2.83 -10.96
C ALA A 157 3.28 4.34 -10.70
N GLY A 158 2.10 4.96 -10.81
CA GLY A 158 1.91 6.37 -10.49
C GLY A 158 2.28 6.70 -9.05
N LEU A 159 1.84 5.88 -8.09
CA LEU A 159 2.24 6.01 -6.68
C LEU A 159 3.77 5.85 -6.50
N GLY A 160 4.38 4.92 -7.22
CA GLY A 160 5.81 4.65 -7.19
C GLY A 160 6.65 5.81 -7.73
N LEU A 161 6.26 6.33 -8.89
CA LEU A 161 6.90 7.47 -9.55
C LEU A 161 6.76 8.73 -8.69
N MET A 162 5.58 9.00 -8.11
CA MET A 162 5.37 10.13 -7.22
C MET A 162 6.27 10.07 -5.99
N HIS A 163 6.35 8.91 -5.34
CA HIS A 163 7.22 8.73 -4.17
C HIS A 163 8.71 8.82 -4.53
N THR A 164 9.10 8.30 -5.70
CA THR A 164 10.48 8.39 -6.20
C THR A 164 10.84 9.85 -6.51
N TRP A 165 9.97 10.58 -7.21
CA TRP A 165 10.11 12.02 -7.44
C TRP A 165 10.31 12.78 -6.14
N ARG A 166 9.43 12.55 -5.15
CA ARG A 166 9.51 13.21 -3.85
C ARG A 166 10.82 12.89 -3.12
N ALA A 167 11.27 11.63 -3.18
CA ALA A 167 12.55 11.23 -2.61
C ALA A 167 13.71 11.98 -3.28
N SER A 168 13.73 12.04 -4.61
CA SER A 168 14.77 12.75 -5.36
C SER A 168 14.83 14.23 -5.03
N VAL A 169 13.69 14.91 -4.96
CA VAL A 169 13.62 16.34 -4.62
C VAL A 169 14.26 16.63 -3.26
N TYR A 170 13.94 15.84 -2.23
CA TYR A 170 14.47 16.06 -0.89
C TYR A 170 15.93 15.57 -0.72
N PHE A 171 16.33 14.46 -1.35
CA PHE A 171 17.72 14.02 -1.30
C PHE A 171 18.67 14.97 -2.06
N LEU A 172 18.21 15.54 -3.17
CA LEU A 172 18.94 16.56 -3.93
C LEU A 172 18.86 17.95 -3.28
N ARG A 173 18.18 18.08 -2.14
CA ARG A 173 17.99 19.35 -1.41
C ARG A 173 17.37 20.46 -2.27
N LEU A 174 16.53 20.07 -3.24
CA LEU A 174 15.80 21.01 -4.10
C LEU A 174 14.63 21.68 -3.37
N ASP A 175 14.23 21.12 -2.23
CA ASP A 175 13.27 21.69 -1.29
C ASP A 175 13.66 21.29 0.14
N ALA A 176 13.28 22.09 1.13
CA ALA A 176 13.58 21.86 2.54
C ALA A 176 12.32 22.03 3.39
N ILE A 177 11.98 20.99 4.15
CA ILE A 177 10.85 20.99 5.07
C ILE A 177 11.33 20.65 6.48
N ASN A 178 10.84 21.39 7.47
CA ASN A 178 11.14 21.20 8.88
C ASN A 178 10.01 20.47 9.63
N ALA A 179 8.83 20.34 9.01
CA ALA A 179 7.70 19.60 9.55
C ALA A 179 6.75 19.15 8.42
N LEU A 180 6.02 18.05 8.64
CA LEU A 180 4.95 17.65 7.71
C LEU A 180 3.79 18.65 7.66
N SER A 181 3.61 19.49 8.67
CA SER A 181 2.59 20.54 8.68
C SER A 181 3.05 21.84 8.00
N GLN A 182 4.31 21.92 7.56
CA GLN A 182 4.82 23.06 6.83
C GLN A 182 4.28 23.09 5.40
N GLY A 183 3.90 24.26 4.92
CA GLY A 183 3.48 24.44 3.54
C GLY A 183 4.66 24.33 2.59
N SER A 184 4.60 23.36 1.67
CA SER A 184 5.52 23.24 0.54
C SER A 184 4.74 22.85 -0.71
N THR A 185 5.13 23.40 -1.86
CA THR A 185 4.58 23.03 -3.17
C THR A 185 4.76 21.54 -3.45
N VAL A 186 5.94 20.98 -3.13
CA VAL A 186 6.25 19.56 -3.31
C VAL A 186 5.31 18.69 -2.46
N GLN A 187 5.05 19.12 -1.23
CA GLN A 187 4.17 18.41 -0.32
C GLN A 187 2.70 18.49 -0.74
N ASN A 188 2.25 19.63 -1.26
CA ASN A 188 0.91 19.79 -1.83
C ASN A 188 0.70 18.88 -3.04
N ILE A 189 1.65 18.87 -3.99
CA ILE A 189 1.60 17.96 -5.15
C ILE A 189 1.52 16.51 -4.69
N TYR A 190 2.34 16.13 -3.70
CA TYR A 190 2.31 14.80 -3.12
C TYR A 190 0.93 14.43 -2.57
N PHE A 191 0.29 15.32 -1.81
CA PHE A 191 -1.03 15.05 -1.26
C PHE A 191 -2.11 14.95 -2.32
N ILE A 192 -2.09 15.81 -3.34
CA ILE A 192 -3.04 15.78 -4.46
C ILE A 192 -2.92 14.47 -5.25
N VAL A 193 -1.71 14.08 -5.63
CA VAL A 193 -1.48 12.82 -6.35
C VAL A 193 -1.80 11.61 -5.46
N GLY A 194 -1.46 11.69 -4.17
CA GLY A 194 -1.80 10.68 -3.17
C GLY A 194 -3.31 10.47 -3.04
N LEU A 195 -4.10 11.54 -3.15
CA LEU A 195 -5.56 11.51 -3.07
C LEU A 195 -6.20 10.65 -4.15
N VAL A 196 -5.58 10.58 -5.33
CA VAL A 196 -6.07 9.79 -6.47
C VAL A 196 -5.46 8.39 -6.45
N THR A 197 -4.15 8.30 -6.24
CA THR A 197 -3.41 7.04 -6.37
C THR A 197 -3.70 6.06 -5.24
N LEU A 198 -3.89 6.51 -3.99
CA LEU A 198 -4.21 5.63 -2.86
C LEU A 198 -5.55 4.90 -3.04
N PRO A 199 -6.69 5.58 -3.27
CA PRO A 199 -7.94 4.89 -3.53
C PRO A 199 -7.93 4.14 -4.86
N GLY A 200 -7.19 4.63 -5.85
CA GLY A 200 -6.98 3.93 -7.12
C GLY A 200 -6.33 2.55 -6.94
N VAL A 201 -5.24 2.46 -6.16
CA VAL A 201 -4.60 1.17 -5.86
C VAL A 201 -5.56 0.26 -5.11
N LEU A 202 -6.29 0.76 -4.11
CA LEU A 202 -7.28 -0.06 -3.41
C LEU A 202 -8.34 -0.59 -4.36
N LEU A 203 -8.94 0.28 -5.17
CA LEU A 203 -9.99 -0.10 -6.10
C LEU A 203 -9.49 -1.19 -7.05
N GLY A 204 -8.27 -1.05 -7.58
CA GLY A 204 -7.63 -2.08 -8.40
C GLY A 204 -7.53 -3.43 -7.68
N ILE A 205 -7.15 -3.42 -6.41
CA ILE A 205 -7.06 -4.64 -5.58
C ILE A 205 -8.44 -5.24 -5.33
N VAL A 206 -9.44 -4.43 -4.98
CA VAL A 206 -10.83 -4.88 -4.79
C VAL A 206 -11.35 -5.53 -6.08
N MET A 207 -11.09 -4.93 -7.23
CA MET A 207 -11.48 -5.47 -8.53
C MET A 207 -10.79 -6.81 -8.83
N MET A 208 -9.50 -6.95 -8.53
CA MET A 208 -8.78 -8.24 -8.67
C MET A 208 -9.34 -9.30 -7.72
N VAL A 209 -9.71 -8.92 -6.50
CA VAL A 209 -10.33 -9.83 -5.52
C VAL A 209 -11.70 -10.29 -6.02
N HIS A 210 -12.54 -9.37 -6.51
CA HIS A 210 -13.85 -9.71 -7.08
C HIS A 210 -13.74 -10.60 -8.32
N ASP A 211 -12.82 -10.31 -9.25
CA ASP A 211 -12.51 -11.18 -10.39
C ASP A 211 -12.22 -12.62 -9.95
N ARG A 212 -11.41 -12.79 -8.89
CA ARG A 212 -11.10 -14.10 -8.34
C ARG A 212 -12.27 -14.77 -7.63
N MET A 213 -13.13 -14.01 -6.95
CA MET A 213 -14.34 -14.55 -6.33
C MET A 213 -15.34 -15.07 -7.37
N LEU A 214 -15.48 -14.36 -8.49
CA LEU A 214 -16.35 -14.77 -9.60
C LEU A 214 -15.86 -16.09 -10.22
N ASP A 215 -14.56 -16.20 -10.47
CA ASP A 215 -13.95 -17.42 -11.00
C ASP A 215 -14.10 -18.61 -10.03
N GLN A 216 -13.86 -18.41 -8.72
CA GLN A 216 -14.09 -19.46 -7.73
C GLN A 216 -15.55 -19.93 -7.68
N ARG A 217 -16.52 -19.02 -7.85
CA ARG A 217 -17.95 -19.36 -7.89
C ARG A 217 -18.31 -20.10 -9.17
N ALA A 218 -17.80 -19.66 -10.32
CA ALA A 218 -18.01 -20.35 -11.60
C ALA A 218 -17.48 -21.79 -11.57
N ASN A 219 -16.26 -21.99 -11.05
CA ASN A 219 -15.66 -23.32 -10.93
C ASN A 219 -16.44 -24.24 -9.98
N LYS A 220 -16.99 -23.70 -8.86
CA LYS A 220 -17.87 -24.44 -7.95
C LYS A 220 -19.21 -24.82 -8.59
N ALA A 221 -19.79 -23.94 -9.40
CA ALA A 221 -21.04 -24.23 -10.10
C ALA A 221 -20.85 -25.33 -11.17
N ALA A 222 -19.73 -25.30 -11.92
CA ALA A 222 -19.41 -26.32 -12.92
C ALA A 222 -19.14 -27.71 -12.31
N THR A 223 -18.52 -27.76 -11.13
CA THR A 223 -18.31 -29.03 -10.39
C THR A 223 -19.59 -29.53 -9.69
N GLY A 224 -20.49 -28.63 -9.29
CA GLY A 224 -21.80 -29.00 -8.75
C GLY A 224 -22.78 -29.57 -9.79
N SER A 225 -22.77 -29.06 -11.03
CA SER A 225 -23.65 -29.57 -12.09
C SER A 225 -23.24 -30.95 -12.60
N THR A 226 -21.95 -31.27 -12.60
CA THR A 226 -21.43 -32.60 -12.96
C THR A 226 -21.75 -33.66 -11.92
N ALA A 227 -21.81 -33.33 -10.63
CA ALA A 227 -22.25 -34.24 -9.57
C ALA A 227 -23.78 -34.49 -9.56
N GLY A 228 -24.59 -33.52 -10.02
CA GLY A 228 -26.04 -33.67 -10.14
C GLY A 228 -26.50 -34.47 -11.37
N GLY A 229 -25.69 -34.52 -12.44
CA GLY A 229 -26.02 -35.24 -13.68
C GLY A 229 -25.87 -36.76 -13.61
N THR A 230 -24.99 -37.28 -12.76
CA THR A 230 -24.75 -38.73 -12.63
C THR A 230 -25.78 -39.44 -11.74
N GLY A 231 -26.55 -38.71 -10.92
CA GLY A 231 -27.60 -39.29 -10.06
C GLY A 231 -28.91 -39.61 -10.77
N ALA A 232 -29.18 -38.99 -11.92
CA ALA A 232 -30.43 -39.18 -12.67
C ALA A 232 -30.37 -40.34 -13.68
N ALA A 233 -29.17 -40.77 -14.09
CA ALA A 233 -28.99 -41.87 -15.04
C ALA A 233 -28.95 -43.26 -14.38
N ALA A 234 -28.88 -43.34 -13.05
CA ALA A 234 -28.81 -44.60 -12.29
C ALA A 234 -30.16 -45.06 -11.70
N ARG A 235 -31.28 -44.44 -12.11
CA ARG A 235 -32.65 -44.80 -11.68
C ARG A 235 -33.59 -45.05 -12.87
N ARG A 236 -33.13 -45.81 -13.87
CA ARG A 236 -33.99 -46.39 -14.90
C ARG A 236 -33.67 -47.86 -15.06
#